data_AF-R7HG45-F1
#
_entry.id   AF-R7HG45-F1
#
_cell.length_a   1.000
_cell.length_b   1.000
_cell.length_c   1.000
_cell.angle_alpha   90.00
_cell.angle_beta   90.00
_cell.angle_gamma   90.00
#
_symmetry.space_group_name_H-M   'P 1'
#
loop_
_entity.id
_entity.type
_entity.pdbx_description
1 polymer ?
#
loop_
_entity_poly.entity_id
_entity_poly.type
_entity_poly.pdbx_seq_one_letter_code
_entity_poly.pdbx_strand_id
1 'polypeptide(L)'
;MTVQECYQQIQGNYENVLKRLKTDERIVKFLELFLSDTTYEKLSEAVNAKNDQEIFKCVHDLKGMALNLGLTALQKAAQNLCDAVRYGEPSVDIDPLYQEVTKEYQKVVDIIHVIMQGQNRSV
;
A
#
# COMPACT_ATOMS: atom_id res chain seq x y z
N MET A 1 -15.07 -10.69 -8.93
CA MET A 1 -14.94 -9.45 -8.16
C MET A 1 -14.73 -8.31 -9.13
N THR A 2 -15.53 -7.25 -9.01
CA THR A 2 -15.35 -6.00 -9.77
C THR A 2 -14.25 -5.13 -9.14
N VAL A 3 -13.76 -4.10 -9.86
CA VAL A 3 -12.80 -3.15 -9.30
C VAL A 3 -13.42 -2.38 -8.12
N GLN A 4 -14.69 -2.01 -8.20
CA GLN A 4 -15.38 -1.32 -7.11
C GLN A 4 -15.47 -2.19 -5.84
N GLU A 5 -15.82 -3.48 -5.96
CA GLU A 5 -15.84 -4.43 -4.84
C GLU A 5 -14.45 -4.61 -4.21
N CYS A 6 -13.40 -4.69 -5.05
CA CYS A 6 -12.01 -4.72 -4.60
C CYS A 6 -11.69 -3.51 -3.72
N TYR A 7 -12.03 -2.30 -4.19
CA TYR A 7 -11.81 -1.06 -3.44
C TYR A 7 -12.62 -1.00 -2.15
N GLN A 8 -13.84 -1.55 -2.10
CA GLN A 8 -14.60 -1.64 -0.85
C GLN A 8 -13.89 -2.52 0.18
N GLN A 9 -13.36 -3.68 -0.23
CA GLN A 9 -12.70 -4.61 0.68
C GLN A 9 -11.38 -4.05 1.24
N ILE A 10 -10.56 -3.42 0.41
CA ILE A 10 -9.31 -2.77 0.83
C ILE A 10 -9.53 -1.39 1.49
N GLN A 11 -10.79 -0.98 1.71
CA GLN A 11 -11.15 0.34 2.22
C GLN A 11 -10.54 1.49 1.40
N GLY A 12 -10.43 1.29 0.10
CA GLY A 12 -9.91 2.26 -0.86
C GLY A 12 -10.97 3.23 -1.38
N ASN A 13 -10.50 4.28 -2.05
CA ASN A 13 -11.34 5.27 -2.69
C ASN A 13 -11.42 5.03 -4.21
N TYR A 14 -12.38 4.19 -4.62
CA TYR A 14 -12.64 3.83 -6.01
C TYR A 14 -12.88 5.07 -6.89
N GLU A 15 -13.71 6.02 -6.42
CA GLU A 15 -14.06 7.20 -7.21
C GLU A 15 -12.84 8.09 -7.48
N ASN A 16 -11.95 8.25 -6.50
CA ASN A 16 -10.74 9.05 -6.64
C ASN A 16 -9.79 8.42 -7.66
N VAL A 17 -9.53 7.11 -7.53
CA VAL A 17 -8.63 6.43 -8.46
C VAL A 17 -9.21 6.37 -9.87
N LEU A 18 -10.53 6.18 -10.03
CA LEU A 18 -11.19 6.17 -11.33
C LEU A 18 -11.11 7.54 -12.01
N LYS A 19 -11.30 8.63 -11.25
CA LYS A 19 -11.10 10.00 -11.78
C LYS A 19 -9.68 10.22 -12.29
N ARG A 20 -8.67 9.60 -11.65
CA ARG A 20 -7.25 9.70 -12.03
C ARG A 20 -6.89 8.81 -13.23
N LEU A 21 -7.22 7.52 -13.15
CA LEU A 21 -6.80 6.49 -14.11
C LEU A 21 -7.80 6.26 -15.26
N LYS A 22 -9.01 6.82 -15.16
CA LYS A 22 -10.08 6.88 -16.18
C LYS A 22 -10.82 5.58 -16.46
N THR A 23 -10.18 4.42 -16.35
CA THR A 23 -10.83 3.13 -16.64
C THR A 23 -10.41 2.04 -15.65
N ASP A 24 -11.26 1.02 -15.51
CA ASP A 24 -11.02 -0.14 -14.65
C ASP A 24 -9.81 -0.94 -15.11
N GLU A 25 -9.59 -1.08 -16.42
CA GLU A 25 -8.44 -1.81 -16.96
C GLU A 25 -7.12 -1.12 -16.58
N ARG A 26 -7.11 0.23 -16.55
CA ARG A 26 -5.94 0.99 -16.11
C ARG A 26 -5.73 0.83 -14.60
N ILE A 27 -6.81 0.84 -13.81
CA ILE A 27 -6.72 0.58 -12.36
C ILE A 27 -6.10 -0.79 -12.11
N VAL A 28 -6.64 -1.85 -12.74
CA VAL A 28 -6.12 -3.22 -12.62
C VAL A 28 -4.64 -3.28 -13.00
N LYS A 29 -4.24 -2.69 -14.13
CA LYS A 29 -2.82 -2.65 -14.54
C LYS A 29 -1.91 -2.02 -13.48
N PHE A 30 -2.35 -0.94 -12.84
CA PHE A 30 -1.54 -0.29 -11.80
C PHE A 30 -1.56 -1.04 -10.46
N LEU A 31 -2.63 -1.76 -10.14
CA LEU A 31 -2.65 -2.70 -9.01
C LEU A 31 -1.70 -3.89 -9.25
N GLU A 32 -1.60 -4.38 -10.49
CA GLU A 32 -0.63 -5.41 -10.86
C GLU A 32 0.81 -4.90 -10.73
N LEU A 33 1.10 -3.67 -11.19
CA LEU A 33 2.41 -3.05 -10.99
C LEU A 33 2.76 -2.87 -9.51
N PHE A 34 1.77 -2.60 -8.64
CA PHE A 34 1.97 -2.53 -7.20
C PHE A 34 2.46 -3.86 -6.61
N LEU A 35 2.01 -5.02 -7.12
CA LEU A 35 2.51 -6.33 -6.69
C LEU A 35 3.96 -6.61 -7.09
N SER A 36 4.48 -5.88 -8.09
CA SER A 36 5.87 -6.01 -8.56
C SER A 36 6.82 -5.03 -7.84
N ASP A 37 6.28 -4.14 -7.02
CA ASP A 37 7.07 -3.16 -6.28
C ASP A 37 7.78 -3.82 -5.07
N THR A 38 8.99 -3.33 -4.75
CA THR A 38 9.85 -3.90 -3.69
C THR A 38 9.96 -3.02 -2.44
N THR A 39 9.17 -1.95 -2.36
CA THR A 39 9.28 -0.93 -1.30
C THR A 39 8.92 -1.51 0.07
N TYR A 40 7.95 -2.42 0.13
CA TYR A 40 7.55 -3.04 1.40
C TYR A 40 8.61 -4.01 1.93
N GLU A 41 9.23 -4.81 1.07
CA GLU A 41 10.32 -5.71 1.44
C GLU A 41 11.49 -4.91 2.00
N LYS A 42 11.87 -3.82 1.32
CA LYS A 42 12.92 -2.89 1.79
C LYS A 42 12.55 -2.22 3.11
N LEU A 43 11.28 -1.88 3.31
CA LEU A 43 10.80 -1.37 4.61
C LEU A 43 11.02 -2.42 5.72
N SER A 44 10.67 -3.68 5.46
CA SER A 44 10.86 -4.77 6.43
C SER A 44 12.34 -4.99 6.77
N GLU A 45 13.21 -4.99 5.76
CA GLU A 45 14.66 -5.06 5.95
C GLU A 45 15.20 -3.89 6.78
N ALA A 46 14.74 -2.67 6.48
CA ALA A 46 15.14 -1.46 7.20
C ALA A 46 14.71 -1.47 8.67
N VAL A 47 13.50 -1.96 8.97
CA VAL A 47 13.00 -2.13 10.34
C VAL A 47 13.86 -3.14 11.10
N ASN A 48 14.15 -4.30 10.50
CA ASN A 48 15.01 -5.32 11.12
C ASN A 48 16.43 -4.82 11.37
N ALA A 49 16.97 -3.98 10.47
CA ALA A 49 18.28 -3.36 10.59
C ALA A 49 18.29 -2.12 11.50
N LYS A 50 17.13 -1.67 12.01
CA LYS A 50 16.96 -0.41 12.77
C LYS A 50 17.57 0.80 12.05
N ASN A 51 17.37 0.87 10.73
CA ASN A 51 17.88 1.95 9.90
C ASN A 51 16.81 3.02 9.68
N ASP A 52 16.68 3.96 10.62
CA ASP A 52 15.61 4.97 10.62
C ASP A 52 15.52 5.79 9.34
N GLN A 53 16.67 6.13 8.73
CA GLN A 53 16.69 6.87 7.47
C GLN A 53 16.08 6.07 6.33
N GLU A 54 16.36 4.76 6.27
CA GLU A 54 15.83 3.90 5.23
C GLU A 54 14.37 3.51 5.48
N ILE A 55 13.98 3.34 6.76
CA ILE A 55 12.58 3.19 7.17
C ILE A 55 11.78 4.39 6.66
N PHE A 56 12.23 5.62 6.92
CA PHE A 56 11.55 6.84 6.48
C PHE A 56 11.38 6.89 4.97
N LYS A 57 12.42 6.61 4.19
CA LYS A 57 12.33 6.61 2.72
C LYS A 57 11.32 5.58 2.23
N CYS A 58 11.43 4.33 2.69
CA CYS A 58 10.56 3.26 2.21
C CYS A 58 9.09 3.53 2.58
N VAL A 59 8.81 3.95 3.81
CA VAL A 59 7.42 4.25 4.21
C VAL A 59 6.88 5.50 3.50
N HIS A 60 7.74 6.49 3.22
CA HIS A 60 7.37 7.67 2.44
C HIS A 60 6.94 7.30 1.02
N ASP A 61 7.69 6.42 0.36
CA ASP A 61 7.41 5.96 -1.00
C ASP A 61 6.15 5.08 -1.03
N LEU A 62 6.02 4.15 -0.07
CA LEU A 62 4.82 3.31 0.09
C LEU A 62 3.56 4.16 0.28
N LYS A 63 3.63 5.20 1.12
CA LYS A 63 2.54 6.17 1.29
C LYS A 63 2.18 6.84 -0.03
N GLY A 64 3.17 7.27 -0.83
CA GLY A 64 2.95 7.90 -2.13
C GLY A 64 2.23 6.98 -3.12
N MET A 65 2.64 5.72 -3.21
CA MET A 65 1.97 4.72 -4.03
C MET A 65 0.54 4.47 -3.56
N ALA A 66 0.34 4.26 -2.26
CA ALA A 66 -0.98 4.04 -1.68
C ALA A 66 -1.93 5.23 -1.94
N LEU A 67 -1.44 6.46 -1.84
CA LEU A 67 -2.19 7.67 -2.18
C LEU A 67 -2.57 7.72 -3.67
N ASN A 68 -1.62 7.43 -4.56
CA ASN A 68 -1.85 7.48 -6.00
C ASN A 68 -2.86 6.43 -6.47
N LEU A 69 -2.90 5.28 -5.81
CA LEU A 69 -3.81 4.18 -6.09
C LEU A 69 -5.10 4.24 -5.25
N GLY A 70 -5.27 5.24 -4.37
CA GLY A 70 -6.48 5.36 -3.55
C GLY A 70 -6.62 4.23 -2.52
N LEU A 71 -5.53 3.65 -2.05
CA LEU A 71 -5.49 2.59 -1.03
C LEU A 71 -5.55 3.23 0.38
N THR A 72 -6.70 3.79 0.74
CA THR A 72 -6.84 4.72 1.88
C THR A 72 -6.34 4.17 3.22
N ALA A 73 -6.67 2.92 3.57
CA ALA A 73 -6.24 2.34 4.84
C ALA A 73 -4.72 2.18 4.91
N LEU A 74 -4.10 1.62 3.86
CA LEU A 74 -2.65 1.51 3.74
C LEU A 74 -1.96 2.89 3.73
N GLN A 75 -2.52 3.86 3.01
CA GLN A 75 -2.00 5.23 2.97
C GLN A 75 -1.99 5.86 4.36
N LYS A 76 -3.06 5.66 5.14
CA LYS A 76 -3.15 6.18 6.52
C LYS A 76 -2.15 5.48 7.45
N ALA A 77 -2.03 4.16 7.38
CA ALA A 77 -1.05 3.41 8.16
C ALA A 77 0.38 3.87 7.85
N ALA A 78 0.72 3.98 6.56
CA ALA A 78 2.02 4.45 6.10
C ALA A 78 2.29 5.91 6.51
N GLN A 79 1.27 6.79 6.48
CA GLN A 79 1.41 8.17 6.96
C GLN A 79 1.76 8.22 8.44
N ASN A 80 1.10 7.42 9.29
CA ASN A 80 1.38 7.40 10.73
C ASN A 80 2.81 6.95 11.04
N LEU A 81 3.28 5.88 10.39
CA LEU A 81 4.67 5.42 10.53
C LEU A 81 5.65 6.46 9.96
N CYS A 82 5.35 7.04 8.80
CA CYS A 82 6.16 8.09 8.17
C CYS A 82 6.35 9.31 9.08
N ASP A 83 5.31 9.74 9.79
CA ASP A 83 5.39 10.87 10.71
C ASP A 83 6.20 10.53 11.98
N ALA A 84 6.08 9.31 12.50
CA ALA A 84 6.82 8.86 13.68
C ALA A 84 8.34 8.84 13.46
N VAL A 85 8.78 8.51 12.24
CA VAL A 85 10.20 8.37 11.88
C VAL A 85 10.77 9.57 11.11
N ARG A 86 9.99 10.65 10.96
CA ARG A 86 10.28 11.78 10.06
C ARG A 86 11.58 12.53 10.37
N TYR A 87 11.93 12.60 11.65
CA TYR A 87 13.05 13.41 12.14
C TYR A 87 14.25 12.56 12.59
N GLY A 88 14.32 11.28 12.17
CA GLY A 88 15.35 10.34 12.59
C GLY A 88 14.81 9.38 13.66
N GLU A 89 15.63 9.13 14.69
CA GLU A 89 15.29 8.18 15.76
C GLU A 89 13.91 8.49 16.37
N PRO A 90 12.97 7.54 16.32
CA PRO A 90 11.61 7.76 16.80
C PRO A 90 11.58 7.97 18.32
N SER A 91 10.79 8.93 18.78
CA SER A 91 10.54 9.14 20.22
C SER A 91 9.49 8.18 20.79
N VAL A 92 8.93 7.31 19.95
CA VAL A 92 7.87 6.35 20.26
C VAL A 92 8.26 4.97 19.73
N ASP A 93 7.69 3.93 20.33
CA ASP A 93 7.78 2.58 19.77
C ASP A 93 7.06 2.54 18.40
N ILE A 94 7.81 2.17 17.36
CA ILE A 94 7.30 2.10 15.99
C ILE A 94 6.72 0.72 15.66
N ASP A 95 6.94 -0.30 16.48
CA ASP A 95 6.51 -1.67 16.19
C ASP A 95 4.99 -1.74 15.94
N PRO A 96 4.11 -1.12 16.76
CA PRO A 96 2.67 -1.12 16.49
C PRO A 96 2.30 -0.42 15.18
N LEU A 97 3.02 0.64 14.81
CA LEU A 97 2.79 1.37 13.56
C LEU A 97 3.22 0.54 12.34
N TYR A 98 4.36 -0.13 12.45
CA TYR A 98 4.87 -1.04 11.43
C TYR A 98 3.97 -2.27 11.26
N GLN A 99 3.44 -2.84 12.34
CA GLN A 99 2.48 -3.94 12.28
C GLN A 99 1.17 -3.52 11.58
N GLU A 100 0.70 -2.29 11.79
CA GLU A 100 -0.49 -1.79 11.09
C GLU A 100 -0.21 -1.59 9.58
N VAL A 101 0.96 -1.07 9.21
CA VAL A 101 1.39 -1.01 7.79
C VAL A 101 1.42 -2.40 7.18
N THR A 102 2.01 -3.37 7.87
CA THR A 102 2.10 -4.77 7.44
C THR A 102 0.73 -5.39 7.21
N LYS A 103 -0.18 -5.22 8.17
CA LYS A 103 -1.56 -5.71 8.10
C LYS A 103 -2.31 -5.15 6.89
N GLU A 104 -2.28 -3.84 6.69
CA GLU A 104 -2.99 -3.21 5.57
C GLU A 104 -2.32 -3.51 4.22
N TYR A 105 -0.99 -3.62 4.17
CA TYR A 105 -0.26 -4.02 2.96
C TYR A 105 -0.63 -5.44 2.54
N GLN A 106 -0.58 -6.40 3.48
CA GLN A 106 -0.93 -7.79 3.18
C GLN A 106 -2.37 -7.92 2.70
N LYS A 107 -3.29 -7.21 3.36
CA LYS A 107 -4.70 -7.15 2.94
C LYS A 107 -4.86 -6.63 1.51
N VAL A 108 -4.13 -5.58 1.13
CA VAL A 108 -4.14 -5.07 -0.25
C VAL A 108 -3.64 -6.15 -1.22
N VAL A 109 -2.48 -6.75 -0.94
CA VAL A 109 -1.88 -7.80 -1.77
C VAL A 109 -2.83 -8.97 -1.98
N ASP A 110 -3.45 -9.48 -0.91
CA ASP A 110 -4.38 -10.60 -0.95
C ASP A 110 -5.59 -10.29 -1.84
N ILE A 111 -6.18 -9.11 -1.69
CA ILE A 111 -7.36 -8.70 -2.49
C ILE A 111 -6.98 -8.44 -3.96
N ILE A 112 -5.79 -7.89 -4.24
CA ILE A 112 -5.31 -7.75 -5.63
C ILE A 112 -5.19 -9.14 -6.28
N HIS A 113 -4.61 -10.12 -5.60
CA HIS A 113 -4.54 -11.48 -6.15
C HIS A 113 -5.92 -12.06 -6.48
N VAL A 114 -6.94 -11.81 -5.65
CA VAL A 114 -8.32 -12.27 -5.90
C VAL A 114 -8.92 -11.64 -7.16
N ILE A 115 -8.73 -10.33 -7.40
CA ILE A 115 -9.25 -9.71 -8.63
C ILE A 115 -8.50 -10.20 -9.88
N MET A 116 -7.18 -10.41 -9.80
CA MET A 116 -6.38 -10.91 -10.94
C MET A 116 -6.78 -12.33 -11.36
N GLN A 117 -7.05 -13.22 -10.41
CA GLN A 117 -7.55 -14.57 -10.70
C GLN A 117 -8.93 -14.56 -11.38
N GLY A 118 -9.76 -13.56 -11.09
CA GLY A 118 -11.07 -13.37 -11.73
C GLY A 118 -10.97 -12.87 -13.18
N GLN A 119 -9.97 -12.03 -13.48
CA GLN A 119 -9.76 -11.50 -14.83
C GLN A 119 -9.22 -12.57 -15.80
N ASN A 120 -8.33 -13.46 -15.33
CA ASN A 120 -7.75 -14.53 -16.15
C ASN A 120 -8.74 -15.66 -16.54
N ARG A 121 -9.95 -15.69 -15.99
CA ARG A 121 -10.99 -16.69 -16.33
C ARG A 121 -11.94 -16.24 -17.45
N SER A 122 -11.77 -15.02 -17.96
CA SER A 122 -12.66 -14.44 -18.99
C SER A 122 -12.12 -14.58 -20.42
N VAL A 123 -11.14 -15.47 -20.65
CA VAL A 123 -10.54 -15.78 -21.95
C VAL A 123 -10.79 -17.23 -22.33
#